data_AF-D6LF26-F1
#
_entry.id   AF-D6LF26-F1
#
_cell.length_a   1.000
_cell.length_b   1.000
_cell.length_c   1.000
_cell.angle_alpha   90.00
_cell.angle_beta   90.00
_cell.angle_gamma   90.00
#
_symmetry.space_group_name_H-M   'P 1'
#
loop_
_entity.id
_entity.type
_entity.pdbx_description
1 polymer ?
#
loop_
_entity_poly.entity_id
_entity_poly.type
_entity_poly.pdbx_seq_one_letter_code
_entity_poly.pdbx_strand_id
1 'polypeptide(L)' 'MGTTATLRLDETEKAIIQDYASSKGMTMSEFMKKVVLDYIEDEYDLKIYKEYLKEKENGTLKTYSHKEVWGE' A
#
# COMPACT_ATOMS: atom_id res chain seq x y z
N MET A 1 12.36 -6.07 -17.62
CA MET A 1 13.73 -6.16 -17.08
C MET A 1 13.65 -5.81 -15.59
N GLY A 2 14.27 -6.61 -14.71
CA GLY A 2 14.34 -6.29 -13.29
C GLY A 2 15.52 -5.36 -12.99
N THR A 3 15.40 -4.50 -11.98
CA THR A 3 16.49 -3.70 -11.42
C THR A 3 16.76 -4.11 -9.97
N THR A 4 17.99 -3.91 -9.51
CA THR A 4 18.40 -4.26 -8.13
C THR A 4 18.67 -2.98 -7.36
N ALA A 5 18.22 -2.95 -6.11
CA ALA A 5 18.59 -1.94 -5.13
C ALA A 5 19.40 -2.60 -4.00
N THR A 6 20.37 -1.87 -3.46
CA THR A 6 21.21 -2.32 -2.33
C THR A 6 20.86 -1.49 -1.11
N LEU A 7 20.50 -2.15 -0.01
CA LEU A 7 20.28 -1.55 1.30
C LEU A 7 21.43 -1.95 2.21
N ARG A 8 22.07 -0.97 2.86
CA ARG A 8 23.07 -1.23 3.90
C ARG A 8 22.34 -1.45 5.21
N LEU A 9 22.68 -2.55 5.88
CA LEU A 9 22.15 -2.94 7.19
C LEU A 9 23.32 -3.35 8.07
N ASP A 10 23.20 -3.14 9.37
CA ASP A 10 24.06 -3.84 10.32
C ASP A 10 23.66 -5.32 10.48
N GLU A 11 24.48 -6.07 11.21
CA GLU A 11 24.26 -7.52 11.40
C GLU A 11 22.98 -7.82 12.19
N THR A 12 22.62 -6.95 13.13
CA THR A 12 21.43 -7.12 13.99
C THR A 12 20.16 -6.81 13.20
N GLU A 13 20.12 -5.69 12.48
CA GLU A 13 19.03 -5.33 11.58
C GLU A 13 18.76 -6.44 10.56
N LYS A 14 19.81 -6.93 9.91
CA LYS A 14 19.71 -8.01 8.94
C LYS A 14 19.13 -9.28 9.57
N ALA A 15 19.62 -9.69 10.73
CA ALA A 15 19.15 -10.91 11.40
C ALA A 15 17.67 -10.81 11.77
N ILE A 16 17.26 -9.70 12.41
CA ILE A 16 15.87 -9.50 12.84
C ILE A 16 14.91 -9.51 11.65
N ILE A 17 15.24 -8.78 10.56
CA ILE A 17 14.37 -8.69 9.39
C ILE A 17 14.30 -10.05 8.68
N GLN A 18 15.43 -10.74 8.53
CA GLN A 18 15.50 -12.05 7.89
C GLN A 18 14.70 -13.10 8.66
N ASP A 19 14.84 -13.16 9.98
CA ASP A 19 14.12 -14.11 10.84
C ASP A 19 12.62 -13.84 10.81
N TYR A 20 12.22 -12.57 10.87
CA TYR A 20 10.82 -12.19 10.77
C TYR A 20 10.21 -12.58 9.42
N ALA A 21 10.87 -12.24 8.30
CA ALA A 21 10.41 -12.63 6.97
C ALA A 21 10.28 -14.15 6.86
N SER A 22 11.29 -14.89 7.34
CA SER A 22 11.30 -16.36 7.32
C SER A 22 10.16 -16.96 8.16
N SER A 23 9.84 -16.36 9.32
CA SER A 23 8.69 -16.76 10.16
C SER A 23 7.34 -16.62 9.44
N LYS A 24 7.26 -15.79 8.40
CA LYS A 24 6.10 -15.59 7.54
C LYS A 24 6.17 -16.40 6.23
N GLY A 25 7.19 -17.24 6.07
CA GLY A 25 7.40 -18.00 4.83
C GLY A 25 7.81 -17.13 3.64
N MET A 26 8.37 -15.94 3.89
CA MET A 26 8.80 -14.98 2.87
C MET A 26 10.32 -14.85 2.85
N THR A 27 10.87 -14.52 1.68
CA THR A 27 12.24 -14.02 1.59
C THR A 27 12.34 -12.59 2.14
N MET A 28 13.52 -12.18 2.57
CA MET A 28 13.75 -10.81 3.04
C MET A 28 13.37 -9.77 1.98
N SER A 29 13.68 -10.03 0.70
CA SER A 29 13.33 -9.10 -0.39
C SER A 29 11.82 -9.02 -0.65
N GLU A 30 11.08 -10.12 -0.54
CA GLU A 30 9.61 -10.09 -0.65
C GLU A 30 8.99 -9.31 0.50
N PHE A 31 9.44 -9.57 1.72
CA PHE A 31 8.97 -8.86 2.90
C PHE A 31 9.23 -7.36 2.81
N MET A 32 10.46 -6.94 2.46
CA MET A 32 10.80 -5.53 2.30
C MET A 32 9.98 -4.84 1.21
N LYS A 33 9.77 -5.48 0.06
CA LYS A 33 8.91 -4.92 -1.00
C LYS A 33 7.47 -4.76 -0.51
N LYS A 34 6.94 -5.76 0.18
CA LYS A 34 5.59 -5.73 0.72
C LYS A 34 5.41 -4.56 1.68
N VAL A 35 6.29 -4.44 2.68
CA VAL A 35 6.21 -3.36 3.68
C VAL A 35 6.30 -1.98 3.04
N VAL A 36 7.21 -1.79 2.08
CA VAL A 36 7.37 -0.49 1.40
C VAL A 36 6.14 -0.15 0.55
N LEU A 37 5.58 -1.13 -0.18
CA LEU A 37 4.38 -0.90 -0.99
C LEU A 37 3.14 -0.65 -0.11
N ASP A 38 2.94 -1.46 0.93
CA ASP A 38 1.83 -1.28 1.88
C ASP A 38 1.90 0.13 2.52
N TYR A 39 3.09 0.60 2.90
CA TYR A 39 3.28 1.96 3.45
C TYR A 39 2.93 3.08 2.45
N ILE A 40 3.31 2.92 1.18
CA ILE A 40 2.97 3.89 0.12
C ILE A 40 1.46 3.88 -0.17
N GLU A 41 0.86 2.69 -0.20
CA GLU A 41 -0.58 2.50 -0.40
C GLU A 41 -1.38 3.19 0.72
N ASP A 42 -1.01 3.01 1.99
CA ASP A 42 -1.67 3.66 3.13
C ASP A 42 -1.67 5.21 3.00
N GLU A 43 -0.55 5.81 2.60
CA GLU A 43 -0.46 7.26 2.38
C GLU A 43 -1.36 7.72 1.22
N TYR A 44 -1.41 6.94 0.14
CA TYR A 44 -2.21 7.24 -1.03
C TYR A 44 -3.71 7.08 -0.78
N ASP A 45 -4.10 6.00 -0.10
CA ASP A 45 -5.48 5.73 0.31
C ASP A 45 -5.99 6.82 1.25
N LEU A 46 -5.18 7.26 2.21
CA LEU A 46 -5.53 8.36 3.10
C LEU A 46 -5.73 9.67 2.32
N LYS A 47 -4.92 9.92 1.30
CA LYS A 47 -5.09 11.10 0.43
C LYS A 47 -6.41 11.03 -0.33
N ILE A 48 -6.70 9.92 -1.00
CA ILE A 48 -7.96 9.72 -1.74
C ILE A 48 -9.16 9.88 -0.81
N TYR A 49 -9.10 9.29 0.38
CA TYR A 49 -10.16 9.40 1.36
C TYR A 49 -10.45 10.86 1.76
N LYS A 50 -9.40 11.66 2.00
CA LYS A 50 -9.55 13.09 2.30
C LYS A 50 -10.13 13.88 1.13
N GLU A 51 -9.73 13.57 -0.10
CA GLU A 51 -10.29 14.18 -1.31
C GLU A 51 -11.78 13.86 -1.46
N TYR A 52 -12.17 12.60 -1.28
CA TYR A 52 -13.57 12.16 -1.24
C TYR A 52 -14.39 12.93 -0.20
N LEU A 53 -13.90 13.07 1.03
CA LEU A 53 -14.60 13.80 2.09
C LEU A 53 -14.78 15.28 1.73
N LYS A 54 -13.75 15.90 1.14
CA LYS A 54 -13.80 17.30 0.69
C LYS A 54 -14.82 17.50 -0.43
N GLU A 55 -14.86 16.61 -1.43
CA GLU A 55 -15.87 16.67 -2.50
C GLU A 55 -17.28 16.48 -1.96
N LYS A 56 -17.45 15.58 -0.98
CA LYS A 56 -18.72 15.35 -0.31
C LYS A 56 -19.19 16.58 0.46
N GLU A 57 -18.30 17.20 1.24
CA GLU A 57 -18.58 18.42 2.01
C GLU A 57 -18.93 19.60 1.09
N ASN A 58 -18.21 19.74 -0.02
CA ASN A 58 -18.47 20.79 -1.01
C ASN A 58 -19.69 20.51 -1.91
N GLY A 59 -20.32 19.35 -1.78
CA GLY A 59 -21.44 18.93 -2.62
C GLY A 59 -21.06 18.69 -4.09
N THR A 60 -19.77 18.52 -4.40
CA THR A 60 -19.27 18.26 -5.77
C THR A 60 -19.10 16.77 -6.07
N LEU A 61 -19.22 15.91 -5.06
CA LEU A 61 -19.11 14.47 -5.21
C LEU A 61 -20.21 13.93 -6.13
N LYS A 62 -19.81 13.32 -7.25
CA LYS A 62 -20.74 12.64 -8.15
C LYS A 62 -20.99 11.21 -7.68
N THR A 63 -22.26 10.88 -7.43
CA THR A 63 -22.68 9.52 -7.06
C THR A 63 -23.69 9.00 -8.07
N TYR A 64 -23.73 7.68 -8.26
CA TYR A 64 -24.75 7.02 -9.06
C TYR A 64 -25.49 5.99 -8.20
N SER A 65 -26.80 5.92 -8.33
CA SER A 65 -27.62 4.87 -7.74
C SER A 65 -27.49 3.57 -8.53
N HIS A 66 -27.79 2.45 -7.87
CA HIS A 66 -27.78 1.13 -8.52
C HIS A 66 -28.67 1.09 -9.78
N LYS A 67 -29.85 1.72 -9.74
CA LYS A 67 -30.77 1.79 -10.87
C LYS A 67 -30.20 2.56 -12.07
N GLU A 68 -29.36 3.57 -11.84
CA GLU A 68 -28.76 4.37 -12.91
C GLU A 68 -27.64 3.64 -13.65
N VAL A 69 -27.02 2.63 -13.02
CA VAL A 69 -25.89 1.89 -13.59
C VAL A 69 -26.22 0.46 -13.99
N TRP A 70 -27.32 -0.11 -13.48
CA TRP A 70 -27.76 -1.46 -13.83
C TRP A 70 -28.48 -1.45 -15.19
N GLY A 71 -27.89 -2.13 -16.17
CA GLY A 71 -28.33 -2.14 -17.58
C GLY A 71 -29.14 -3.37 -17.97
N GLU A 72 -30.07 -3.81 -17.11
CA GLU A 72 -31.07 -4.84 -17.44
C GLU A 72 -32.47 -4.24 -17.58
#